data_AF-A0A366S943-F1
#
_entry.id   AF-A0A366S943-F1
#
_cell.length_a   1.000
_cell.length_b   1.000
_cell.length_c   1.000
_cell.angle_alpha   90.00
_cell.angle_beta   90.00
_cell.angle_gamma   90.00
#
_symmetry.space_group_name_H-M   'P 1'
#
loop_
_entity.id
_entity.type
_entity.pdbx_description
1 polymer ?
#
loop_
_entity_poly.entity_id
_entity_poly.type
_entity_poly.pdbx_seq_one_letter_code
_entity_poly.pdbx_strand_id
1 'polypeptide(L)'
;MESETASVEWEWPEYDGNMDIDEPEPELFVPEEEPPVPDIPWQELQELQIVKEKRLCELSREIHQGPYYTSLPNSEVDWSLEGRIVCRVVRCPFYGHEFQLTNFRKHLHSTMHRRLDEWYESEVAVPSPSPELKSPTPERRGAGVLPPPTSPVSA
;
A
#
# COMPACT_ATOMS: atom_id res chain seq x y z
N MET A 1 42.57 -24.52 3.85
CA MET A 1 41.17 -24.91 4.10
C MET A 1 40.55 -25.06 2.73
N GLU A 2 40.68 -26.27 2.18
CA GLU A 2 40.18 -26.64 0.86
C GLU A 2 38.74 -27.09 1.06
N SER A 3 37.79 -26.40 0.43
CA SER A 3 36.38 -26.76 0.46
C SER A 3 36.11 -27.80 -0.63
N GLU A 4 36.08 -29.07 -0.25
CA GLU A 4 35.55 -30.17 -1.05
C GLU A 4 34.07 -29.90 -1.36
N THR A 5 33.76 -29.69 -2.64
CA THR A 5 32.40 -29.71 -3.15
C THR A 5 32.00 -31.16 -3.36
N ALA A 6 31.28 -31.73 -2.39
CA ALA A 6 30.62 -33.02 -2.55
C ALA A 6 29.50 -32.87 -3.59
N SER A 7 29.79 -33.24 -4.84
CA SER A 7 28.77 -33.44 -5.86
C SER A 7 27.89 -34.60 -5.43
N VAL A 8 26.66 -34.32 -5.04
CA VAL A 8 25.62 -35.34 -4.89
C VAL A 8 25.27 -35.80 -6.30
N GLU A 9 25.87 -36.93 -6.69
CA GLU A 9 25.55 -37.67 -7.89
C GLU A 9 24.19 -38.34 -7.67
N TRP A 10 23.15 -37.73 -8.24
CA TRP A 10 21.81 -38.32 -8.23
C TRP A 10 21.79 -39.44 -9.28
N GLU A 11 22.08 -40.65 -8.83
CA GLU A 11 21.93 -41.87 -9.61
C GLU A 11 20.43 -42.21 -9.64
N TRP A 12 19.80 -42.06 -10.81
CA TRP A 12 18.41 -42.46 -10.99
C TRP A 12 18.32 -43.99 -10.85
N PRO A 13 17.38 -44.54 -10.06
CA PRO A 13 17.22 -45.98 -9.95
C PRO A 13 17.02 -46.60 -11.34
N GLU A 14 17.80 -47.65 -11.64
CA GLU A 14 17.65 -48.41 -12.87
C GLU A 14 16.25 -49.03 -12.89
N TYR A 15 15.44 -48.62 -13.88
CA TYR A 15 14.09 -49.08 -14.10
C TYR A 15 14.11 -50.57 -14.45
N ASP A 16 13.78 -51.43 -13.50
CA ASP A 16 13.80 -52.89 -13.63
C ASP A 16 12.52 -53.45 -14.25
N GLY A 17 11.86 -52.70 -15.15
CA GLY A 17 10.93 -53.21 -16.16
C GLY A 17 9.74 -54.05 -15.70
N ASN A 18 9.50 -54.18 -14.39
CA ASN A 18 8.55 -55.12 -13.82
C ASN A 18 7.69 -54.44 -12.75
N MET A 19 6.91 -53.47 -13.19
CA MET A 19 5.76 -52.97 -12.45
C MET A 19 4.50 -53.22 -13.28
N ASP A 20 3.94 -54.43 -13.16
CA ASP A 20 2.51 -54.65 -13.30
C ASP A 20 1.84 -53.93 -12.11
N ILE A 21 1.78 -52.62 -12.21
CA ILE A 21 1.03 -51.77 -11.30
C ILE A 21 -0.34 -51.61 -11.97
N ASP A 22 -1.34 -52.33 -11.47
CA ASP A 22 -2.74 -51.98 -11.69
C ASP A 22 -3.02 -50.68 -10.92
N GLU A 23 -2.39 -49.58 -11.33
CA GLU A 23 -2.64 -48.24 -10.80
C GLU A 23 -3.94 -47.76 -11.43
N PRO A 24 -4.97 -47.44 -10.62
CA PRO A 24 -6.21 -46.90 -11.15
C PRO A 24 -5.86 -45.62 -11.91
N GLU A 25 -6.27 -45.59 -13.18
CA GLU A 25 -6.02 -44.48 -14.10
C GLU A 25 -6.35 -43.16 -13.37
N PRO A 26 -5.36 -42.28 -13.09
CA PRO A 26 -5.59 -41.10 -12.30
C PRO A 26 -6.63 -40.24 -13.03
N GLU A 27 -7.79 -40.03 -12.40
CA GLU A 27 -8.81 -39.15 -12.93
C GLU A 27 -8.17 -37.78 -13.16
N LEU A 28 -7.94 -37.45 -14.44
CA LEU A 28 -7.40 -36.16 -14.83
C LEU A 28 -8.42 -35.11 -14.39
N PHE A 29 -8.06 -34.36 -13.34
CA PHE A 29 -8.82 -33.19 -12.90
C PHE A 29 -8.91 -32.24 -14.10
N VAL A 30 -10.06 -32.21 -14.77
CA VAL A 30 -10.31 -31.25 -15.84
C VAL A 30 -10.32 -29.89 -15.16
N PRO A 31 -9.36 -28.99 -15.44
CA PRO A 31 -9.36 -27.66 -14.85
C PRO A 31 -10.68 -26.99 -15.20
N GLU A 32 -11.38 -26.49 -14.20
CA GLU A 32 -12.59 -25.69 -14.37
C GLU A 32 -12.30 -24.55 -15.36
N GLU A 33 -13.20 -24.34 -16.33
CA GLU A 33 -13.02 -23.38 -17.42
C GLU A 33 -12.74 -21.99 -16.85
N GLU A 34 -11.47 -21.55 -16.95
CA GLU A 34 -11.03 -20.27 -16.40
C GLU A 34 -11.76 -19.13 -17.14
N PRO A 35 -12.27 -18.11 -16.44
CA PRO A 35 -12.97 -17.00 -17.08
C PRO A 35 -12.10 -16.34 -18.17
N PRO A 36 -12.71 -15.86 -19.26
CA PRO A 36 -11.96 -15.26 -20.36
C PRO A 36 -11.17 -14.05 -19.86
N VAL A 37 -9.85 -14.07 -20.09
CA VAL A 37 -8.98 -12.95 -19.73
C VAL A 37 -9.42 -11.74 -20.57
N PRO A 38 -9.73 -10.59 -19.93
CA PRO A 38 -10.10 -9.39 -20.68
C PRO A 38 -8.95 -9.00 -21.62
N ASP A 39 -9.29 -8.67 -22.87
CA ASP A 39 -8.33 -8.19 -23.87
C ASP A 39 -7.95 -6.75 -23.54
N ILE A 40 -6.92 -6.60 -22.70
CA ILE A 40 -6.38 -5.32 -22.28
C ILE A 40 -5.27 -4.92 -23.26
N PRO A 41 -5.34 -3.73 -23.88
CA PRO A 41 -4.27 -3.24 -24.75
C PRO A 41 -2.91 -3.29 -24.05
N TRP A 42 -1.88 -3.72 -24.78
CA TRP A 42 -0.52 -3.85 -24.23
C TRP A 42 -0.02 -2.58 -23.51
N GLN A 43 -0.38 -1.40 -24.01
CA GLN A 43 0.00 -0.14 -23.39
C GLN A 43 -0.61 0.05 -21.98
N GLU A 44 -1.86 -0.34 -21.78
CA GLU A 44 -2.50 -0.29 -20.45
C GLU A 44 -1.83 -1.25 -19.48
N LEU A 45 -1.42 -2.44 -19.95
CA LEU A 45 -0.65 -3.40 -19.12
C LEU A 45 0.70 -2.81 -18.67
N GLN A 46 1.38 -2.07 -19.55
CA GLN A 46 2.64 -1.41 -19.20
C GLN A 46 2.43 -0.32 -18.14
N GLU A 47 1.39 0.49 -18.28
CA GLU A 47 1.07 1.54 -17.30
C GLU A 47 0.73 0.94 -15.93
N LEU A 48 -0.06 -0.14 -15.89
CA LEU A 48 -0.35 -0.89 -14.67
C LEU A 48 0.92 -1.42 -14.01
N GLN A 49 1.84 -1.97 -14.80
CA GLN A 49 3.10 -2.50 -14.30
C GLN A 49 3.98 -1.37 -13.71
N ILE A 50 4.06 -0.21 -14.37
CA ILE A 50 4.82 0.95 -13.88
C ILE A 50 4.26 1.45 -12.54
N VAL A 51 2.94 1.55 -12.41
CA VAL A 51 2.29 1.96 -11.16
C VAL A 51 2.60 0.96 -10.03
N LYS A 52 2.51 -0.35 -10.34
CA LYS A 52 2.83 -1.41 -9.38
C LYS A 52 4.28 -1.34 -8.94
N GLU A 53 5.22 -1.20 -9.87
CA GLU A 53 6.64 -1.10 -9.57
C GLU A 53 6.94 0.13 -8.71
N LYS A 54 6.39 1.29 -9.07
CA LYS A 54 6.52 2.51 -8.26
C LYS A 54 6.07 2.28 -6.82
N ARG A 55 4.90 1.65 -6.63
CA ARG A 55 4.37 1.36 -5.29
C ARG A 55 5.25 0.40 -4.49
N LEU A 56 5.82 -0.61 -5.15
CA LEU A 56 6.78 -1.53 -4.52
C LEU A 56 8.07 -0.80 -4.12
N CYS A 57 8.55 0.14 -4.92
CA CYS A 57 9.70 0.96 -4.55
C CYS A 57 9.42 1.83 -3.32
N GLU A 58 8.25 2.47 -3.24
CA GLU A 58 7.82 3.24 -2.07
C GLU A 58 7.82 2.38 -0.80
N LEU A 59 7.14 1.23 -0.84
CA LEU A 59 7.08 0.29 0.29
C LEU A 59 8.46 -0.22 0.68
N SER A 60 9.32 -0.53 -0.29
CA SER A 60 10.69 -0.95 -0.01
C SER A 60 11.46 0.14 0.71
N ARG A 61 11.34 1.41 0.30
CA ARG A 61 11.98 2.53 0.99
C ARG A 61 11.44 2.67 2.42
N GLU A 62 10.13 2.59 2.60
CA GLU A 62 9.49 2.65 3.92
C GLU A 62 10.01 1.55 4.86
N ILE A 63 10.06 0.29 4.40
CA ILE A 63 10.55 -0.83 5.21
C ILE A 63 12.02 -0.64 5.61
N HIS A 64 12.87 -0.22 4.68
CA HIS A 64 14.31 -0.13 4.93
C HIS A 64 14.74 1.17 5.64
N GLN A 65 14.04 2.27 5.42
CA GLN A 65 14.40 3.60 5.92
C GLN A 65 13.47 4.09 7.04
N GLY A 66 12.26 3.52 7.18
CA GLY A 66 11.30 3.80 8.24
C GLY A 66 11.90 3.86 9.64
N PRO A 67 12.79 2.93 10.03
CA PRO A 67 13.44 2.97 11.35
C PRO A 67 14.16 4.30 11.66
N TYR A 68 14.66 5.02 10.65
CA TYR A 68 15.32 6.31 10.85
C TYR A 68 14.34 7.43 11.26
N TYR A 69 13.07 7.32 10.89
CA TYR A 69 12.03 8.32 11.13
C TYR A 69 11.19 8.00 12.38
N THR A 70 11.48 6.91 13.09
CA THR A 70 10.75 6.49 14.31
C THR A 70 10.73 7.52 15.43
N SER A 71 11.70 8.44 15.46
CA SER A 71 11.76 9.53 16.42
C SER A 71 10.88 10.74 16.06
N LEU A 72 10.21 10.69 14.90
CA LEU A 72 9.38 11.76 14.35
C LEU A 72 7.97 11.22 14.01
N PRO A 73 7.18 10.82 15.03
CA PRO A 73 5.92 10.10 14.82
C PRO A 73 4.79 10.97 14.24
N ASN A 74 4.84 12.29 14.42
CA ASN A 74 3.82 13.22 13.94
C ASN A 74 4.18 13.83 12.59
N SER A 75 5.43 13.66 12.16
CA SER A 75 5.95 14.20 10.92
C SER A 75 5.46 13.41 9.72
N GLU A 76 5.01 14.11 8.69
CA GLU A 76 4.65 13.50 7.41
C GLU A 76 5.92 13.14 6.62
N VAL A 77 6.03 11.87 6.20
CA VAL A 77 7.20 11.33 5.48
C VAL A 77 6.79 10.91 4.06
N ASP A 78 7.42 11.49 3.06
CA ASP A 78 7.16 11.17 1.65
C ASP A 78 8.09 10.06 1.12
N TRP A 79 7.54 8.85 1.00
CA TRP A 79 8.24 7.68 0.46
C TRP A 79 8.34 7.65 -1.07
N SER A 80 7.64 8.54 -1.78
CA SER A 80 7.68 8.61 -3.25
C SER A 80 8.97 9.23 -3.77
N LEU A 81 9.66 10.03 -2.95
CA LEU A 81 10.95 10.61 -3.28
C LEU A 81 12.01 9.53 -3.59
N GLU A 82 12.73 9.72 -4.69
CA GLU A 82 13.84 8.85 -5.04
C GLU A 82 15.09 9.11 -4.18
N GLY A 83 16.14 8.30 -4.36
CA GLY A 83 17.38 8.36 -3.56
C GLY A 83 17.37 7.44 -2.34
N ARG A 84 18.58 7.13 -1.83
CA ARG A 84 18.76 6.23 -0.67
C ARG A 84 18.75 6.98 0.65
N ILE A 85 19.47 8.09 0.75
CA ILE A 85 19.67 8.83 1.99
C ILE A 85 19.29 10.29 1.75
N VAL A 86 17.98 10.54 1.69
CA VAL A 86 17.43 11.88 1.46
C VAL A 86 16.46 12.23 2.59
N CYS A 87 16.33 13.51 2.90
CA CYS A 87 15.32 13.98 3.85
C CYS A 87 13.93 13.90 3.22
N ARG A 88 13.04 13.09 3.80
CA ARG A 88 11.68 12.85 3.32
C ARG A 88 10.59 13.56 4.12
N VAL A 89 10.97 14.27 5.19
CA VAL A 89 10.02 14.99 6.02
C VAL A 89 9.45 16.17 5.26
N VAL A 90 8.15 16.16 5.02
CA VAL A 90 7.43 17.22 4.31
C VAL A 90 7.51 18.52 5.13
N ARG A 91 7.51 19.68 4.46
CA ARG A 91 7.67 21.03 5.06
C ARG A 91 9.02 21.28 5.74
N CYS A 92 9.97 20.33 5.71
CA CYS A 92 11.34 20.58 6.11
C CYS A 92 12.08 21.42 5.04
N PRO A 93 12.87 22.46 5.40
CA PRO A 93 13.70 23.21 4.46
C PRO A 93 14.70 22.37 3.65
N PHE A 94 15.06 21.19 4.15
CA PHE A 94 15.98 20.26 3.51
C PHE A 94 15.26 19.09 2.81
N TYR A 95 13.94 19.15 2.65
CA TYR A 95 13.17 18.13 1.95
C TYR A 95 13.74 17.85 0.55
N GLY A 96 13.94 16.57 0.23
CA GLY A 96 14.58 16.10 -1.00
C GLY A 96 16.10 16.23 -1.05
N HIS A 97 16.75 16.84 -0.05
CA HIS A 97 18.20 16.95 -0.02
C HIS A 97 18.88 15.61 0.30
N GLU A 98 19.96 15.29 -0.41
CA GLU A 98 20.74 14.07 -0.23
C GLU A 98 21.86 14.26 0.80
N PHE A 99 22.07 13.24 1.62
CA PHE A 99 23.05 13.27 2.71
C PHE A 99 23.95 12.03 2.68
N GLN A 100 25.14 12.18 3.25
CA GLN A 100 25.91 11.02 3.69
C GLN A 100 25.23 10.37 4.91
N LEU A 101 25.27 9.04 5.02
CA LEU A 101 24.58 8.28 6.07
C LEU A 101 24.88 8.78 7.50
N THR A 102 26.14 9.14 7.77
CA THR A 102 26.59 9.66 9.07
C THR A 102 25.96 11.02 9.41
N ASN A 103 25.81 11.88 8.41
CA ASN A 103 25.20 13.21 8.55
C ASN A 103 23.68 13.12 8.57
N PHE A 104 23.10 12.15 7.85
CA PHE A 104 21.67 11.94 7.78
C PHE A 104 21.04 11.64 9.15
N ARG A 105 21.64 10.72 9.92
CA ARG A 105 21.16 10.42 11.28
C ARG A 105 21.19 11.66 12.17
N LYS A 106 22.28 12.43 12.12
CA LYS A 106 22.40 13.68 12.89
C LYS A 106 21.37 14.73 12.43
N HIS A 107 21.14 14.81 11.12
CA HIS A 107 20.15 15.69 10.53
C HIS A 107 18.75 15.37 11.03
N LEU A 108 18.30 14.10 10.98
CA LEU A 108 16.98 13.70 11.48
C LEU A 108 16.79 13.96 12.98
N HIS A 109 17.85 13.86 13.77
CA HIS A 109 17.81 14.17 15.21
C HIS A 109 18.04 15.67 15.52
N SER A 110 18.11 16.53 14.50
CA SER A 110 18.27 17.96 14.73
C SER A 110 17.02 18.56 15.37
N THR A 111 17.21 19.68 16.07
CA THR A 111 16.11 20.42 16.71
C THR A 111 15.07 20.92 15.71
N MET A 112 15.42 21.01 14.43
CA MET A 112 14.50 21.42 13.36
C MET A 112 13.38 20.39 13.18
N HIS A 113 13.72 19.12 12.98
CA HIS A 113 12.72 18.06 12.82
C HIS A 113 11.88 17.89 14.08
N ARG A 114 12.50 17.98 15.27
CA ARG A 114 11.76 17.91 16.52
C ARG A 114 10.71 19.02 16.65
N ARG A 115 11.07 20.27 16.34
CA ARG A 115 10.12 21.40 16.37
C ARG A 115 9.01 21.26 15.34
N LEU A 116 9.32 20.69 14.18
CA LEU A 116 8.34 20.44 13.13
C LEU A 116 7.37 19.33 13.55
N ASP A 117 7.87 18.26 14.18
CA ASP A 117 7.05 17.19 14.76
C ASP A 117 6.11 17.71 15.87
N GLU A 118 6.65 18.50 16.79
CA GLU A 118 5.87 19.21 17.84
C GLU A 118 4.82 20.15 17.22
N TRP A 119 5.14 20.80 16.10
CA TRP A 119 4.21 21.68 15.41
C TRP A 119 3.05 20.90 14.77
N TYR A 120 3.31 19.75 14.14
CA TYR A 120 2.27 18.86 13.63
C TYR A 120 1.35 18.35 14.76
N GLU A 121 1.91 18.00 15.92
CA GLU A 121 1.12 17.63 17.10
C GLU A 121 0.18 18.77 17.52
N SER A 122 0.65 20.02 17.48
CA SER A 122 -0.16 21.20 17.83
C SER A 122 -1.26 21.52 16.80
N GLU A 123 -1.05 21.26 15.50
CA GLU A 123 -2.07 21.43 14.47
C GLU A 123 -3.17 20.37 14.55
N VAL A 124 -2.85 19.14 14.92
CA VAL A 124 -3.83 18.05 15.07
C VAL A 124 -4.69 18.25 16.33
N ALA A 125 -4.16 18.95 17.34
CA ALA A 125 -4.85 19.27 18.59
C ALA A 125 -5.92 20.38 18.45
N VAL A 126 -6.61 20.50 17.31
CA VAL A 126 -7.83 21.32 17.25
C VAL A 126 -8.87 20.66 18.16
N PRO A 127 -9.28 21.30 19.28
CA PRO A 127 -10.43 20.82 20.01
C PRO A 127 -11.60 20.93 19.04
N SER A 128 -12.37 19.86 18.86
CA SER A 128 -13.69 19.95 18.27
C SER A 128 -14.65 20.40 19.38
N PRO A 129 -14.99 21.70 19.54
CA PRO A 129 -16.25 22.03 20.17
C PRO A 129 -17.31 21.73 19.12
N SER A 130 -17.79 20.49 19.05
CA SER A 130 -19.08 20.26 18.40
C SER A 130 -20.10 21.03 19.25
N PRO A 131 -20.77 22.07 18.70
CA PRO A 131 -21.89 22.67 19.43
C PRO A 131 -22.97 21.60 19.49
N GLU A 132 -23.36 21.19 20.70
CA GLU A 132 -24.54 20.36 20.92
C GLU A 132 -25.76 21.05 20.31
N LEU A 133 -26.09 20.68 19.07
CA LEU A 133 -27.35 20.99 18.42
C LEU A 133 -28.46 20.29 19.22
N LYS A 134 -29.04 21.01 20.18
CA LYS A 134 -30.28 20.62 20.84
C LYS A 134 -31.39 20.55 19.77
N SER A 135 -31.67 19.34 19.31
CA SER A 135 -32.77 19.04 18.40
C SER A 135 -34.10 19.53 19.00
N PRO A 136 -34.91 20.34 18.29
CA PRO A 136 -36.27 20.60 18.73
C PRO A 136 -37.12 19.34 18.49
N THR A 137 -37.77 18.88 19.57
CA THR A 137 -38.76 17.80 19.58
C THR A 137 -39.85 18.04 18.52
N PRO A 138 -40.14 17.06 17.62
CA PRO A 138 -41.23 17.21 16.66
C PRO A 138 -42.59 16.93 17.33
N GLU A 139 -43.45 17.94 17.34
CA GLU A 139 -44.85 17.80 17.73
C GLU A 139 -45.67 17.04 16.67
N ARG A 140 -46.71 16.42 17.18
CA ARG A 140 -47.45 15.28 16.66
C ARG A 140 -48.57 15.71 15.69
N ARG A 141 -48.64 15.02 14.55
CA ARG A 141 -49.80 14.70 13.68
C ARG A 141 -50.96 15.70 13.59
N GLY A 142 -51.19 16.21 12.38
CA GLY A 142 -52.50 16.67 11.91
C GLY A 142 -52.66 16.39 10.41
N ALA A 143 -53.65 15.58 10.07
CA ALA A 143 -53.96 15.09 8.73
C ALA A 143 -54.37 16.20 7.75
N GLY A 144 -54.14 15.99 6.46
CA GLY A 144 -54.92 16.71 5.45
C GLY A 144 -54.34 16.72 4.03
N VAL A 145 -54.94 15.88 3.19
CA VAL A 145 -55.33 16.19 1.79
C VAL A 145 -54.21 16.21 0.73
N LEU A 146 -54.15 15.11 -0.04
CA LEU A 146 -53.65 15.06 -1.42
C LEU A 146 -54.50 15.97 -2.33
N PRO A 147 -53.92 16.57 -3.40
CA PRO A 147 -54.32 16.14 -4.75
C PRO A 147 -53.13 16.21 -5.78
N PRO A 148 -53.30 16.02 -7.11
CA PRO A 148 -52.71 14.91 -7.89
C PRO A 148 -51.62 15.37 -8.89
N PRO A 149 -51.02 14.45 -9.68
CA PRO A 149 -49.86 14.75 -10.53
C PRO A 149 -50.25 15.44 -11.85
N THR A 150 -49.40 16.36 -12.32
CA THR A 150 -49.36 16.76 -13.74
C THR A 150 -47.93 16.70 -14.24
N SER A 151 -47.76 15.94 -15.32
CA SER A 151 -46.54 15.67 -16.08
C SER A 151 -46.21 16.84 -17.05
N PRO A 152 -45.05 16.82 -17.72
CA PRO A 152 -44.32 18.02 -18.14
C PRO A 152 -44.66 18.48 -19.57
N VAL A 153 -44.29 19.71 -19.90
CA VAL A 153 -44.15 20.18 -21.28
C VAL A 153 -42.74 20.75 -21.47
N SER A 154 -42.00 20.14 -22.39
CA SER A 154 -40.74 20.66 -22.94
C SER A 154 -41.05 21.68 -24.03
N ALA A 155 -40.18 22.69 -24.14
CA ALA A 155 -39.94 23.45 -25.36
C ALA A 155 -38.43 23.63 -25.53
#